data_AF-A0A1S1EIE7-F1
#
_entry.id   AF-A0A1S1EIE7-F1
#
_cell.length_a   1.000
_cell.length_b   1.000
_cell.length_c   1.000
_cell.angle_alpha   90.00
_cell.angle_beta   90.00
_cell.angle_gamma   90.00
#
_symmetry.space_group_name_H-M   'P 1'
#
loop_
_entity.id
_entity.type
_entity.pdbx_description
1 polymer ?
#
loop_
_entity_poly.entity_id
_entity_poly.type
_entity_poly.pdbx_seq_one_letter_code
_entity_poly.pdbx_strand_id
1 'polypeptide(L)'
;MLDGIVEHGPSYLDEIALEQGESQLAALYSDIEATFTGSWAEIRERLDGETGEFGEKVQELTKQASPSSLVAAAELIAANASQDLAGALDNERRLGAVMVREPDFAEGVRAVLVDKDQAPKFAPEADPSKYRAVLR
;
A
#
# COMPACT_ATOMS: atom_id res chain seq x y z
N MET A 1 0.34 33.15 4.46
CA MET A 1 0.40 31.87 5.20
C MET A 1 1.51 31.88 6.23
N LEU A 2 2.80 31.81 5.85
CA LEU A 2 3.90 31.74 6.83
C LEU A 2 3.92 32.94 7.79
N ASP A 3 3.73 34.16 7.28
CA ASP A 3 3.68 35.36 8.13
C ASP A 3 2.54 35.30 9.17
N GLY A 4 1.37 34.79 8.77
CA GLY A 4 0.24 34.61 9.68
C GLY A 4 0.46 33.51 10.72
N ILE A 5 1.20 32.45 10.38
CA ILE A 5 1.60 31.41 11.35
C ILE A 5 2.62 31.98 12.36
N VAL A 6 3.55 32.82 11.89
CA VAL A 6 4.54 33.47 12.77
C VAL A 6 3.85 34.44 13.75
N GLU A 7 2.83 35.14 13.29
CA GLU A 7 2.13 36.17 14.09
C GLU A 7 1.04 35.59 15.00
N HIS A 8 0.26 34.61 14.53
CA HIS A 8 -0.93 34.09 15.22
C HIS A 8 -0.78 32.63 15.69
N GLY A 9 0.37 32.00 15.43
CA GLY A 9 0.64 30.61 15.74
C GLY A 9 0.03 29.60 14.76
N PRO A 10 0.20 28.28 14.99
CA PRO A 10 -0.26 27.23 14.09
C PRO A 10 -1.77 27.20 13.85
N SER A 11 -2.57 27.71 14.80
CA SER A 11 -4.03 27.81 14.67
C SER A 11 -4.47 28.74 13.54
N TYR A 12 -3.58 29.60 13.04
CA TYR A 12 -3.84 30.39 11.83
C TYR A 12 -4.20 29.52 10.62
N LEU A 13 -3.75 28.26 10.60
CA LEU A 13 -4.13 27.30 9.57
C LEU A 13 -5.63 27.05 9.52
N ASP A 14 -6.33 27.09 10.66
CA ASP A 14 -7.78 26.88 10.71
C ASP A 14 -8.53 28.05 10.03
N GLU A 15 -7.97 29.27 10.07
CA GLU A 15 -8.57 30.46 9.47
C GLU A 15 -8.41 30.52 7.95
N ILE A 16 -7.33 29.93 7.42
CA ILE A 16 -6.99 29.96 6.00
C ILE A 16 -7.24 28.64 5.28
N ALA A 17 -7.71 27.63 6.01
CA ALA A 17 -8.06 26.33 5.45
C ALA A 17 -9.15 26.51 4.38
N LEU A 18 -8.95 25.87 3.23
CA LEU A 18 -9.96 25.81 2.19
C LEU A 18 -10.95 24.69 2.48
N GLU A 19 -12.16 24.82 1.96
CA GLU A 19 -13.12 23.72 2.00
C GLU A 19 -12.57 22.49 1.28
N GLN A 20 -12.70 21.34 1.93
CA GLN A 20 -12.36 20.06 1.33
C GLN A 20 -13.37 19.70 0.24
N GLY A 21 -12.87 19.32 -0.93
CA GLY A 21 -13.70 18.82 -2.03
C GLY A 21 -14.23 17.40 -1.78
N GLU A 22 -14.94 16.86 -2.76
CA GLU A 22 -15.45 15.49 -2.71
C GLU A 22 -14.32 14.45 -2.70
N SER A 23 -14.42 13.46 -1.81
CA SER A 23 -13.44 12.37 -1.69
C SER A 23 -13.87 11.15 -2.48
N GLN A 24 -13.11 10.80 -3.54
CA GLN A 24 -13.31 9.56 -4.28
C GLN A 24 -13.08 8.32 -3.41
N LEU A 25 -12.19 8.38 -2.42
CA LEU A 25 -11.97 7.29 -1.48
C LEU A 25 -13.16 7.08 -0.55
N ALA A 26 -13.82 8.17 -0.11
CA ALA A 26 -15.02 8.06 0.71
C ALA A 26 -16.16 7.37 -0.06
N ALA A 27 -16.29 7.63 -1.36
CA ALA A 27 -17.28 6.96 -2.20
C ALA A 27 -17.03 5.45 -2.36
N LEU A 28 -15.79 4.99 -2.24
CA LEU A 28 -15.39 3.57 -2.38
C LEU A 28 -15.23 2.85 -1.03
N TYR A 29 -15.47 3.54 0.09
CA TYR A 29 -15.12 3.05 1.43
C TYR A 29 -15.75 1.68 1.74
N SER A 30 -17.04 1.51 1.43
CA SER A 30 -17.75 0.25 1.71
C SER A 30 -17.18 -0.94 0.94
N ASP A 31 -16.81 -0.75 -0.32
CA ASP A 31 -16.22 -1.80 -1.15
C ASP A 31 -14.80 -2.14 -0.69
N ILE A 32 -14.02 -1.11 -0.30
CA ILE A 32 -12.67 -1.28 0.27
C ILE A 32 -12.73 -2.11 1.55
N GLU A 33 -13.58 -1.73 2.51
CA GLU A 33 -13.73 -2.43 3.78
C GLU A 33 -14.20 -3.88 3.60
N ALA A 34 -15.16 -4.11 2.70
CA ALA A 34 -15.65 -5.44 2.39
C ALA A 34 -14.56 -6.33 1.75
N THR A 35 -13.69 -5.75 0.94
CA THR A 35 -12.70 -6.50 0.14
C THR A 35 -11.39 -6.72 0.88
N PHE A 36 -10.79 -5.69 1.46
CA PHE A 36 -9.41 -5.69 1.95
C PHE A 36 -9.23 -6.06 3.43
N THR A 37 -10.27 -6.65 4.07
CA THR A 37 -10.21 -7.05 5.48
C THR A 37 -9.79 -8.52 5.67
N GLY A 38 -8.81 -8.79 6.54
CA GLY A 38 -8.42 -10.16 6.91
C GLY A 38 -7.09 -10.59 6.28
N SER A 39 -6.88 -11.90 6.19
CA SER A 39 -5.66 -12.48 5.63
C SER A 39 -5.55 -12.27 4.12
N TRP A 40 -4.33 -12.30 3.57
CA TRP A 40 -4.12 -12.21 2.13
C TRP A 40 -4.95 -13.22 1.32
N ALA A 41 -5.14 -14.44 1.84
CA ALA A 41 -5.95 -15.46 1.19
C ALA A 41 -7.43 -15.05 1.08
N GLU A 42 -8.00 -14.47 2.13
CA GLU A 42 -9.38 -13.96 2.14
C GLU A 42 -9.53 -12.75 1.24
N ILE A 43 -8.54 -11.84 1.24
CA ILE A 43 -8.53 -10.68 0.33
C ILE A 43 -8.50 -11.15 -1.13
N ARG A 44 -7.61 -12.11 -1.46
CA ARG A 44 -7.50 -12.66 -2.81
C ARG A 44 -8.79 -13.34 -3.26
N GLU A 45 -9.41 -14.14 -2.40
CA GLU A 45 -10.71 -14.77 -2.68
C GLU A 45 -11.79 -13.74 -3.00
N ARG A 46 -11.86 -12.63 -2.24
CA ARG A 46 -12.84 -11.57 -2.52
C ARG A 46 -12.54 -10.81 -3.80
N LEU A 47 -11.27 -10.52 -4.08
CA LEU A 47 -10.85 -9.88 -5.33
C LEU A 47 -11.15 -10.76 -6.55
N ASP A 48 -10.94 -12.07 -6.44
CA ASP A 48 -11.26 -13.04 -7.52
C ASP A 48 -12.78 -13.12 -7.78
N GLY A 49 -13.61 -12.85 -6.77
CA GLY A 49 -15.06 -12.82 -6.87
C GLY A 49 -15.67 -11.48 -7.29
N GLU A 50 -14.88 -10.39 -7.28
CA GLU A 50 -15.36 -9.04 -7.56
C GLU A 50 -15.32 -8.73 -9.06
N THR A 51 -16.50 -8.74 -9.69
CA THR A 51 -16.67 -8.51 -11.14
C THR A 51 -17.28 -7.15 -11.47
N GLY A 52 -17.48 -6.27 -10.50
CA GLY A 52 -18.01 -4.92 -10.69
C GLY A 52 -16.92 -3.88 -11.01
N GLU A 53 -17.35 -2.62 -11.18
CA GLU A 53 -16.46 -1.49 -11.49
C GLU A 53 -15.32 -1.33 -10.46
N PHE A 54 -15.58 -1.68 -9.19
CA PHE A 54 -14.57 -1.66 -8.14
C PHE A 54 -13.44 -2.66 -8.40
N GLY A 55 -13.77 -3.91 -8.73
CA GLY A 55 -12.80 -4.95 -9.05
C GLY A 55 -11.97 -4.61 -10.28
N GLU A 56 -12.61 -4.13 -11.35
CA GLU A 56 -11.92 -3.66 -12.55
C GLU A 56 -10.93 -2.54 -12.23
N LYS A 57 -11.33 -1.59 -11.37
CA LYS A 57 -10.47 -0.49 -10.93
C LYS A 57 -9.29 -0.98 -10.11
N VAL A 58 -9.49 -1.92 -9.18
CA VAL A 58 -8.39 -2.52 -8.41
C VAL A 58 -7.41 -3.24 -9.34
N GLN A 59 -7.91 -4.09 -10.24
CA GLN A 59 -7.08 -4.82 -11.20
C GLN A 59 -6.23 -3.88 -12.05
N GLU A 60 -6.83 -2.81 -12.58
CA GLU A 60 -6.11 -1.81 -13.38
C GLU A 60 -5.00 -1.11 -12.58
N LEU A 61 -5.26 -0.77 -11.31
CA LEU A 61 -4.29 -0.13 -10.42
C LEU A 61 -3.16 -1.07 -10.00
N THR A 62 -3.42 -2.37 -9.88
CA THR A 62 -2.43 -3.35 -9.42
C THR A 62 -1.76 -4.15 -10.53
N LYS A 63 -2.16 -3.99 -11.80
CA LYS A 63 -1.67 -4.83 -12.92
C LYS A 63 -0.15 -4.81 -13.12
N GLN A 64 0.51 -3.71 -12.77
CA GLN A 64 1.97 -3.54 -12.89
C GLN A 64 2.69 -3.77 -11.55
N ALA A 65 1.97 -4.12 -10.49
CA ALA A 65 2.58 -4.41 -9.21
C ALA A 65 3.24 -5.81 -9.24
N SER A 66 4.34 -5.96 -8.52
CA SER A 66 4.89 -7.29 -8.26
C SER A 66 3.90 -8.07 -7.38
N PRO A 67 3.52 -9.31 -7.77
CA PRO A 67 2.67 -10.17 -6.94
C PRO A 67 3.26 -10.38 -5.55
N SER A 68 4.59 -10.56 -5.48
CA SER A 68 5.29 -10.77 -4.21
C SER A 68 5.26 -9.53 -3.31
N SER A 69 5.28 -8.32 -3.89
CA SER A 69 5.10 -7.06 -3.16
C SER A 69 3.68 -6.84 -2.65
N LEU A 70 2.65 -7.28 -3.38
CA LEU A 70 1.25 -7.17 -2.93
C LEU A 70 1.03 -8.01 -1.66
N VAL A 71 1.52 -9.25 -1.65
CA VAL A 71 1.50 -10.12 -0.46
C VAL A 71 2.27 -9.47 0.70
N ALA A 72 3.49 -8.99 0.45
CA ALA A 72 4.32 -8.37 1.48
C ALA A 72 3.63 -7.14 2.13
N ALA A 73 3.00 -6.29 1.32
CA ALA A 73 2.27 -5.13 1.79
C ALA A 73 1.06 -5.51 2.64
N ALA A 74 0.27 -6.50 2.22
CA ALA A 74 -0.87 -6.98 2.99
C ALA A 74 -0.46 -7.56 4.35
N GLU A 75 0.60 -8.38 4.38
CA GLU A 75 1.12 -8.96 5.63
C GLU A 75 1.72 -7.90 6.56
N LEU A 76 2.37 -6.86 6.02
CA LEU A 76 2.86 -5.72 6.80
C LEU A 76 1.72 -4.93 7.45
N ILE A 77 0.68 -4.59 6.69
CA ILE A 77 -0.49 -3.86 7.18
C ILE A 77 -1.18 -4.66 8.29
N ALA A 78 -1.36 -5.98 8.08
CA ALA A 78 -1.96 -6.85 9.08
C ALA A 78 -1.13 -6.92 10.38
N ALA A 79 0.20 -7.06 10.29
CA ALA A 79 1.07 -7.07 11.47
C ALA A 79 1.04 -5.72 12.23
N ASN A 80 1.11 -4.62 11.49
CA ASN A 80 1.18 -3.27 12.06
C ASN A 80 -0.14 -2.79 12.70
N ALA A 81 -1.28 -3.44 12.43
CA ALA A 81 -2.57 -3.11 13.04
C ALA A 81 -2.56 -3.22 14.59
N SER A 82 -1.63 -3.97 15.16
CA SER A 82 -1.46 -4.17 16.60
C SER A 82 -0.25 -3.44 17.22
N GLN A 83 0.54 -2.74 16.41
CA GLN A 83 1.79 -2.12 16.83
C GLN A 83 1.62 -0.62 17.15
N ASP A 84 2.51 -0.09 17.99
CA ASP A 84 2.72 1.36 18.05
C ASP A 84 3.61 1.84 16.88
N LEU A 85 3.82 3.14 16.78
CA LEU A 85 4.63 3.72 15.69
C LEU A 85 6.05 3.13 15.63
N ALA A 86 6.69 2.93 16.79
CA ALA A 86 8.04 2.42 16.83
C ALA A 86 8.11 0.94 16.37
N GLY A 87 7.13 0.13 16.78
CA GLY A 87 6.97 -1.26 16.34
C GLY A 87 6.69 -1.35 14.84
N ALA A 88 5.78 -0.52 14.33
CA ALA A 88 5.43 -0.47 12.92
C ALA A 88 6.64 -0.13 12.03
N LEU A 89 7.43 0.89 12.41
CA LEU A 89 8.66 1.27 11.71
C LEU A 89 9.74 0.17 11.78
N ASP A 90 9.84 -0.58 12.87
CA ASP A 90 10.76 -1.71 12.97
C ASP A 90 10.31 -2.88 12.06
N ASN A 91 9.01 -3.13 11.94
CA ASN A 91 8.44 -4.07 10.97
C ASN A 91 8.72 -3.64 9.52
N GLU A 92 8.50 -2.37 9.17
CA GLU A 92 8.84 -1.80 7.87
C GLU A 92 10.34 -1.95 7.55
N ARG A 93 11.20 -1.64 8.52
CA ARG A 93 12.66 -1.78 8.36
C ARG A 93 13.07 -3.23 8.11
N ARG A 94 12.48 -4.20 8.84
CA ARG A 94 12.77 -5.62 8.65
C ARG A 94 12.31 -6.12 7.28
N LEU A 95 11.05 -5.85 6.94
CA LEU A 95 10.48 -6.30 5.68
C LEU A 95 11.18 -5.62 4.50
N GLY A 96 11.45 -4.31 4.58
CA GLY A 96 12.19 -3.57 3.57
C GLY A 96 13.58 -4.16 3.34
N ALA A 97 14.29 -4.59 4.39
CA ALA A 97 15.57 -5.28 4.26
C ALA A 97 15.44 -6.61 3.49
N VAL A 98 14.35 -7.35 3.63
CA VAL A 98 14.08 -8.55 2.81
C VAL A 98 13.81 -8.15 1.37
N MET A 99 12.85 -7.25 1.16
CA MET A 99 12.35 -6.85 -0.17
C MET A 99 13.46 -6.31 -1.09
N VAL A 100 14.38 -5.49 -0.59
CA VAL A 100 15.48 -4.94 -1.43
C VAL A 100 16.47 -6.02 -1.94
N ARG A 101 16.44 -7.22 -1.36
CA ARG A 101 17.25 -8.36 -1.79
C ARG A 101 16.50 -9.31 -2.72
N GLU A 102 15.19 -9.11 -2.89
CA GLU A 102 14.37 -9.92 -3.79
C GLU A 102 14.65 -9.55 -5.26
N PRO A 103 14.65 -10.54 -6.18
CA PRO A 103 14.84 -10.28 -7.60
C PRO A 103 13.84 -9.27 -8.18
N ASP A 104 12.59 -9.35 -7.72
CA ASP A 104 11.50 -8.47 -8.17
C ASP A 104 11.77 -6.99 -7.88
N PHE A 105 12.51 -6.66 -6.82
CA PHE A 105 12.88 -5.27 -6.53
C PHE A 105 13.80 -4.72 -7.61
N ALA A 106 14.88 -5.45 -7.92
CA ALA A 106 15.82 -5.05 -8.97
C ALA A 106 15.13 -5.00 -10.35
N GLU A 107 14.24 -5.95 -10.63
CA GLU A 107 13.48 -6.00 -11.88
C GLU A 107 12.50 -4.82 -12.02
N GLY A 108 11.79 -4.47 -10.95
CA GLY A 108 10.91 -3.29 -10.96
C GLY A 108 11.69 -1.99 -11.18
N VAL A 109 12.83 -1.84 -10.50
CA VAL A 109 13.74 -0.69 -10.71
C VAL A 109 14.24 -0.66 -12.15
N ARG A 110 14.64 -1.80 -12.71
CA ARG A 110 15.10 -1.90 -14.11
C ARG A 110 14.00 -1.43 -15.07
N ALA A 111 12.81 -2.01 -14.97
CA ALA A 111 11.70 -1.77 -15.90
C ALA A 111 11.22 -0.30 -15.89
N VAL A 112 11.27 0.37 -14.74
CA VAL A 112 10.75 1.74 -14.58
C VAL A 112 11.84 2.80 -14.74
N LEU A 113 13.03 2.60 -14.17
CA LEU A 113 14.04 3.65 -14.03
C LEU A 113 15.25 3.47 -14.95
N VAL A 114 15.61 2.23 -15.30
CA VAL A 114 16.82 1.93 -16.10
C VAL A 114 16.48 1.79 -17.57
N ASP A 115 15.75 0.74 -17.93
CA ASP A 115 15.41 0.41 -19.31
C ASP A 115 14.15 1.16 -19.78
N LYS A 116 13.28 1.53 -18.82
CA LYS A 116 12.04 2.30 -19.05
C LYS A 116 11.09 1.62 -20.03
N ASP A 117 11.08 0.30 -20.05
CA ASP A 117 10.22 -0.52 -20.91
C ASP A 117 8.81 -0.72 -20.34
N GLN A 118 8.60 -0.43 -19.04
CA GLN A 118 7.36 -0.70 -18.30
C GLN A 118 6.90 -2.17 -18.41
N ALA A 119 7.84 -3.10 -18.64
CA ALA A 119 7.57 -4.51 -18.88
C ALA A 119 8.36 -5.40 -17.90
N PRO A 120 8.10 -5.30 -16.57
CA PRO A 120 8.77 -6.11 -15.59
C PRO A 120 8.39 -7.58 -15.71
N LYS A 121 9.36 -8.47 -15.47
CA LYS A 121 9.18 -9.92 -15.42
C LYS A 121 9.24 -10.40 -13.98
N PHE A 122 8.15 -10.17 -13.25
CA PHE A 122 8.06 -10.56 -11.84
C PHE A 122 7.91 -12.06 -11.64
N ALA A 123 8.38 -12.53 -10.49
CA ALA A 123 8.11 -13.86 -9.99
C ALA A 123 6.60 -14.05 -9.68
N PRO A 124 6.10 -15.30 -9.66
CA PRO A 124 4.75 -15.58 -9.19
C PRO A 124 4.56 -15.19 -7.72
N GLU A 125 3.29 -15.17 -7.29
CA GLU A 125 2.91 -14.90 -5.92
C GLU A 125 3.71 -15.74 -4.91
N ALA A 126 4.25 -15.08 -3.88
CA ALA A 126 5.02 -15.73 -2.83
C ALA A 126 4.11 -16.27 -1.73
N ASP A 127 4.54 -17.33 -1.04
CA ASP A 127 3.87 -17.81 0.17
C ASP A 127 3.89 -16.70 1.23
N PRO A 128 2.72 -16.26 1.77
CA PRO A 128 2.68 -15.18 2.75
C PRO A 128 3.48 -15.45 4.03
N SER A 129 3.69 -16.72 4.39
CA SER A 129 4.51 -17.10 5.54
C SER A 129 5.96 -16.61 5.46
N LYS A 130 6.48 -16.42 4.23
CA LYS A 130 7.80 -15.82 3.97
C LYS A 130 7.94 -14.45 4.61
N TYR A 131 6.90 -13.61 4.50
CA TYR A 131 6.90 -12.25 5.02
C TYR A 131 6.50 -12.20 6.49
N ARG A 132 5.54 -13.02 6.92
CA ARG A 132 5.19 -13.14 8.35
C ARG A 132 6.39 -13.52 9.21
N ALA A 133 7.30 -14.35 8.70
CA ALA A 133 8.46 -14.81 9.45
C ALA A 133 9.41 -13.69 9.90
N VAL A 134 9.34 -12.50 9.28
CA VAL A 134 10.20 -11.35 9.61
C VAL A 134 9.45 -10.21 10.30
N LEU A 135 8.13 -10.34 10.46
CA LEU A 135 7.27 -9.35 11.10
C LEU A 135 7.02 -9.74 12.57
N ARG A 136 6.73 -8.74 13.41
CA ARG A 136 6.38 -8.90 14.84
C ARG A 136 4.91 -8.65 15.08
#